data_AF-A0A925XHC7-F1
#
_entry.id   AF-A0A925XHC7-F1
#
_cell.length_a   1.000
_cell.length_b   1.000
_cell.length_c   1.000
_cell.angle_alpha   90.00
_cell.angle_beta   90.00
_cell.angle_gamma   90.00
#
_symmetry.space_group_name_H-M   'P 1'
#
loop_
_entity.id
_entity.type
_entity.pdbx_description
1 polymer ?
#
loop_
_entity_poly.entity_id
_entity_poly.type
_entity_poly.pdbx_seq_one_letter_code
_entity_poly.pdbx_strand_id
1 'polypeptide(L)'
;MQTRLRSLGLGLVVAVLIVAAVGLSRPVEPEAIAAETLQAAGPLKWHRGNLHTHSHWSDGDDYLEMIALWYREHSYDFLVFTDHNTLADKERWIEIDKSKGGRKAFDKLKAKFPEGWVEERMKVNEVTKAAQQEVRLKRFDEVFAKLAEKDKFLLIQGEEISDKFGKLPIHLNAHNVREAIPPLGGGSVTETIQNNVNAVIAQRERTRQPMIVHLNHPNFGWGVTAEDLAPVRGENFFEVYNGHPGVNNTGDDTHASCERIWDIIN
;
A
#
# COMPACT_ATOMS: atom_id res chain seq x y z
N MET A 1 40.16 -14.80 80.76
CA MET A 1 40.22 -13.76 79.71
C MET A 1 40.93 -14.36 78.50
N GLN A 2 40.21 -14.95 77.55
CA GLN A 2 40.78 -15.42 76.27
C GLN A 2 39.71 -15.38 75.17
N THR A 3 39.89 -14.39 74.30
CA THR A 3 39.63 -14.26 72.86
C THR A 3 38.69 -15.23 72.13
N ARG A 4 37.67 -14.62 71.51
CA ARG A 4 36.94 -15.08 70.31
C ARG A 4 37.90 -15.26 69.13
N LEU A 5 37.65 -16.22 68.22
CA LEU A 5 37.96 -16.06 66.78
C LEU A 5 37.27 -17.12 65.90
N ARG A 6 36.60 -16.62 64.83
CA ARG A 6 36.41 -17.17 63.47
C ARG A 6 35.37 -18.28 63.19
N SER A 7 34.36 -17.86 62.42
CA SER A 7 33.80 -18.65 61.30
C SER A 7 33.31 -17.74 60.15
N LEU A 8 34.19 -16.89 59.62
CA LEU A 8 34.05 -16.36 58.24
C LEU A 8 34.91 -17.25 57.33
N GLY A 9 34.32 -18.26 56.70
CA GLY A 9 35.09 -19.14 55.81
C GLY A 9 34.28 -19.87 54.75
N LEU A 10 32.97 -20.05 54.94
CA LEU A 10 32.17 -20.88 54.04
C LEU A 10 31.36 -20.09 53.01
N GLY A 11 31.05 -18.81 53.27
CA GLY A 11 30.25 -17.98 52.35
C GLY A 11 31.01 -17.47 51.11
N LEU A 12 32.34 -17.43 51.16
CA LEU A 12 33.14 -16.84 50.08
C LEU A 12 33.34 -17.82 48.90
N VAL A 13 33.36 -19.12 49.16
CA VAL A 13 33.66 -20.13 48.12
C VAL A 13 32.48 -20.36 47.18
N VAL A 14 31.25 -20.26 47.68
CA VAL A 14 30.02 -20.41 46.86
C VAL A 14 29.76 -19.17 45.99
N ALA A 15 30.07 -17.97 46.50
CA ALA A 15 29.92 -16.73 45.72
C ALA A 15 30.90 -16.66 44.53
N VAL A 16 32.11 -17.20 44.66
CA VAL A 16 33.12 -17.18 43.58
C VAL A 16 32.75 -18.13 42.43
N LEU A 17 32.06 -19.25 42.70
CA LEU A 17 31.64 -20.20 41.66
C LEU A 17 30.47 -19.70 40.81
N ILE A 18 29.55 -18.89 41.36
CA ILE A 18 28.46 -18.27 40.59
C ILE A 18 28.99 -17.12 39.72
N VAL A 19 29.96 -16.34 40.22
CA VAL A 19 30.60 -15.27 39.45
C VAL A 19 31.43 -15.83 38.27
N ALA A 20 32.01 -17.02 38.41
CA ALA A 20 32.75 -17.67 37.33
C ALA A 20 31.85 -18.18 36.17
N ALA A 21 30.58 -18.54 36.45
CA ALA A 21 29.64 -19.00 35.42
C ALA A 21 29.01 -17.83 34.63
N VAL A 22 28.87 -16.65 35.24
CA VAL A 22 28.37 -15.44 34.58
C VAL A 22 29.44 -14.77 33.71
N GLY A 23 30.72 -15.05 33.97
CA GLY A 23 31.85 -14.53 33.18
C GLY A 23 32.18 -15.28 31.87
N LEU A 24 31.46 -16.36 31.55
CA LEU A 24 31.74 -17.21 30.37
C LEU A 24 30.65 -17.18 29.29
N SER A 25 29.52 -16.52 29.53
CA SER A 25 28.58 -16.18 28.46
C SER A 25 29.20 -15.08 27.60
N ARG A 26 29.94 -15.48 26.56
CA ARG A 26 30.23 -14.57 25.45
C ARG A 26 28.90 -14.05 24.92
N PRO A 27 28.72 -12.73 24.72
CA PRO A 27 27.61 -12.26 23.92
C PRO A 27 27.71 -12.98 22.58
N VAL A 28 26.67 -13.71 22.20
CA VAL A 28 26.51 -14.14 20.83
C VAL A 28 26.23 -12.84 20.08
N GLU A 29 27.26 -12.26 19.49
CA GLU A 29 27.02 -11.25 18.46
C GLU A 29 26.13 -11.93 17.42
N PRO A 30 24.96 -11.37 17.10
CA PRO A 30 24.16 -11.92 16.03
C PRO A 30 25.05 -11.94 14.80
N GLU A 31 25.24 -13.13 14.21
CA GLU A 31 25.93 -13.24 12.93
C GLU A 31 25.27 -12.21 12.01
N ALA A 32 26.08 -11.26 11.53
CA ALA A 32 25.62 -10.34 10.50
C ALA A 32 25.25 -11.22 9.31
N ILE A 33 23.95 -11.48 9.15
CA ILE A 33 23.42 -12.15 7.97
C ILE A 33 23.86 -11.25 6.82
N ALA A 34 24.84 -11.71 6.04
CA ALA A 34 25.27 -11.00 4.86
C ALA A 34 24.04 -10.88 3.98
N ALA A 35 23.52 -9.65 3.85
CA ALA A 35 22.35 -9.42 3.04
C ALA A 35 22.64 -9.91 1.62
N GLU A 36 21.95 -10.97 1.20
CA GLU A 36 22.06 -11.45 -0.17
C GLU A 36 21.62 -10.32 -1.09
N THR A 37 22.55 -9.82 -1.90
CA THR A 37 22.19 -8.84 -2.92
C THR A 37 21.40 -9.57 -3.99
N LEU A 38 20.08 -9.34 -4.04
CA LEU A 38 19.24 -9.90 -5.09
C LEU A 38 19.75 -9.39 -6.44
N GLN A 39 20.12 -10.31 -7.33
CA GLN A 39 20.51 -10.00 -8.70
C GLN A 39 19.48 -10.59 -9.65
N ALA A 40 19.07 -9.79 -10.64
CA ALA A 40 18.31 -10.31 -11.76
C ALA A 40 19.27 -11.14 -12.63
N ALA A 41 19.30 -12.46 -12.38
CA ALA A 41 20.17 -13.39 -13.09
C ALA A 41 19.48 -14.01 -14.32
N GLY A 42 20.26 -14.33 -15.35
CA GLY A 42 19.76 -14.99 -16.56
C GLY A 42 18.73 -14.12 -17.31
N PRO A 43 17.51 -14.63 -17.58
CA PRO A 43 16.47 -13.89 -18.30
C PRO A 43 15.65 -12.93 -17.41
N LEU A 44 15.89 -12.90 -16.09
CA LEU A 44 15.14 -12.05 -15.17
C LEU A 44 15.54 -10.58 -15.34
N LYS A 45 14.59 -9.68 -15.10
CA LYS A 45 14.78 -8.22 -15.17
C LYS A 45 14.12 -7.56 -13.96
N TRP A 46 14.82 -6.57 -13.38
CA TRP A 46 14.22 -5.67 -12.39
C TRP A 46 13.27 -4.70 -13.07
N HIS A 47 12.06 -4.58 -12.52
CA HIS A 47 11.07 -3.60 -12.96
C HIS A 47 10.76 -2.64 -11.82
N ARG A 48 10.80 -1.35 -12.13
CA ARG A 48 10.36 -0.28 -11.22
C ARG A 48 8.90 0.04 -11.51
N GLY A 49 8.05 -0.04 -10.50
CA GLY A 49 6.64 0.32 -10.67
C GLY A 49 6.05 0.96 -9.44
N ASN A 50 4.84 1.50 -9.61
CA ASN A 50 3.97 1.89 -8.49
C ASN A 50 2.68 1.07 -8.57
N LEU A 51 2.35 0.40 -7.46
CA LEU A 51 1.16 -0.42 -7.32
C LEU A 51 0.00 0.30 -6.61
N HIS A 52 0.22 1.46 -6.01
CA HIS A 52 -0.79 2.16 -5.22
C HIS A 52 -0.85 3.63 -5.65
N THR A 53 -1.89 4.01 -6.39
CA THR A 53 -2.02 5.38 -6.94
C THR A 53 -3.48 5.78 -7.12
N HIS A 54 -3.80 6.99 -6.66
CA HIS A 54 -5.12 7.59 -6.73
C HIS A 54 -5.18 8.74 -7.73
N SER A 55 -6.35 8.94 -8.32
CA SER A 55 -6.63 10.01 -9.28
C SER A 55 -7.93 10.73 -8.90
N HIS A 56 -8.40 11.63 -9.74
CA HIS A 56 -9.72 12.23 -9.61
C HIS A 56 -10.91 11.24 -9.67
N TRP A 57 -10.66 9.97 -9.94
CA TRP A 57 -11.68 8.93 -9.84
C TRP A 57 -12.03 8.58 -8.39
N SER A 58 -11.10 8.74 -7.44
CA SER A 58 -11.40 8.75 -6.01
C SER A 58 -11.04 10.09 -5.37
N ASP A 59 -9.86 10.18 -4.79
CA ASP A 59 -9.42 11.25 -3.91
C ASP A 59 -8.02 11.78 -4.27
N GLY A 60 -7.48 11.38 -5.42
CA GLY A 60 -6.27 11.96 -5.98
C GLY A 60 -6.49 13.41 -6.45
N ASP A 61 -5.38 14.12 -6.63
CA ASP A 61 -5.35 15.54 -6.99
C ASP A 61 -4.96 15.81 -8.45
N ASP A 62 -4.90 14.77 -9.29
CA ASP A 62 -4.62 14.90 -10.72
C ASP A 62 -5.39 13.86 -11.57
N TYR A 63 -5.34 14.04 -12.89
CA TYR A 63 -6.00 13.19 -13.90
C TYR A 63 -5.16 11.96 -14.23
N LEU A 64 -5.82 10.84 -14.59
CA LEU A 64 -5.15 9.58 -14.95
C LEU A 64 -4.03 9.79 -15.97
N GLU A 65 -4.30 10.50 -17.07
CA GLU A 65 -3.34 10.74 -18.13
C GLU A 65 -2.15 11.61 -17.70
N MET A 66 -2.34 12.52 -16.74
CA MET A 66 -1.26 13.34 -16.20
C MET A 66 -0.36 12.51 -15.28
N ILE A 67 -0.96 11.68 -14.43
CA ILE A 67 -0.26 10.78 -13.51
C ILE A 67 0.54 9.73 -14.31
N ALA A 68 -0.12 9.02 -15.23
CA ALA A 68 0.52 8.02 -16.08
C ALA A 68 1.70 8.60 -16.86
N LEU A 69 1.53 9.80 -17.42
CA LEU A 69 2.57 10.48 -18.16
C LEU A 69 3.76 10.85 -17.28
N TRP A 70 3.51 11.31 -16.05
CA TRP A 70 4.57 11.59 -15.10
C TRP A 70 5.40 10.33 -14.82
N TYR A 71 4.78 9.20 -14.46
CA TYR A 71 5.51 7.96 -14.19
C TYR A 71 6.32 7.46 -15.39
N ARG A 72 5.73 7.55 -16.60
CA ARG A 72 6.42 7.20 -17.85
C ARG A 72 7.65 8.08 -18.08
N GLU A 73 7.55 9.39 -17.86
CA GLU A 73 8.66 10.34 -18.00
C GLU A 73 9.73 10.19 -16.90
N HIS A 74 9.45 9.46 -15.82
CA HIS A 74 10.35 9.26 -14.67
C HIS A 74 10.90 7.82 -14.56
N SER A 75 10.99 7.11 -15.69
CA SER A 75 11.64 5.80 -15.81
C SER A 75 11.02 4.71 -14.93
N TYR A 76 9.69 4.73 -14.76
CA TYR A 76 8.95 3.58 -14.26
C TYR A 76 8.58 2.66 -15.42
N ASP A 77 8.66 1.36 -15.20
CA ASP A 77 8.26 0.32 -16.15
C ASP A 77 6.74 0.06 -16.10
N PHE A 78 6.08 0.31 -14.96
CA PHE A 78 4.64 0.14 -14.83
C PHE A 78 3.99 1.05 -13.79
N LEU A 79 2.68 1.27 -13.95
CA LEU A 79 1.82 1.97 -13.00
C LEU A 79 0.47 1.26 -12.89
N VAL A 80 -0.02 1.14 -11.67
CA VAL A 80 -1.38 0.66 -11.38
C VAL A 80 -2.22 1.80 -10.81
N PHE A 81 -3.41 1.99 -11.37
CA PHE A 81 -4.42 2.88 -10.77
C PHE A 81 -5.28 2.08 -9.82
N THR A 82 -5.41 2.56 -8.59
CA THR A 82 -6.10 1.87 -7.49
C THR A 82 -7.06 2.83 -6.79
N ASP A 83 -7.84 3.60 -7.55
CA ASP A 83 -8.84 4.50 -6.98
C ASP A 83 -9.80 3.77 -6.03
N HIS A 84 -10.17 4.43 -4.93
CA HIS A 84 -11.02 3.86 -3.88
C HIS A 84 -12.37 3.34 -4.40
N ASN A 85 -12.57 2.02 -4.25
CA ASN A 85 -13.83 1.30 -4.52
C ASN A 85 -14.46 1.61 -5.89
N THR A 86 -13.64 1.95 -6.88
CA THR A 86 -14.14 2.33 -8.19
C THR A 86 -13.11 2.05 -9.28
N LEU A 87 -13.61 1.74 -10.46
CA LEU A 87 -12.82 1.66 -11.68
C LEU A 87 -13.09 2.89 -12.55
N ALA A 88 -12.08 3.27 -13.32
CA ALA A 88 -12.21 4.29 -14.36
C ALA A 88 -12.83 3.73 -15.65
N ASP A 89 -14.04 3.20 -15.60
CA ASP A 89 -14.65 2.41 -16.68
C ASP A 89 -16.01 2.94 -17.19
N LYS A 90 -16.51 4.02 -16.58
CA LYS A 90 -17.81 4.64 -16.92
C LYS A 90 -17.67 6.08 -17.41
N GLU A 91 -18.76 6.70 -17.85
CA GLU A 91 -18.74 8.13 -18.10
C GLU A 91 -18.81 8.91 -16.78
N ARG A 92 -17.88 9.84 -16.57
CA ARG A 92 -17.84 10.68 -15.37
C ARG A 92 -17.37 12.09 -15.70
N TRP A 93 -18.03 13.06 -15.09
CA TRP A 93 -17.71 14.49 -15.19
C TRP A 93 -17.53 15.05 -13.79
N ILE A 94 -16.53 15.91 -13.61
CA ILE A 94 -16.26 16.58 -12.34
C ILE A 94 -16.21 18.09 -12.53
N GLU A 95 -16.58 18.84 -11.50
CA GLU A 95 -16.43 20.29 -11.47
C GLU A 95 -14.96 20.66 -11.23
N ILE A 96 -14.37 21.41 -12.16
CA ILE A 96 -12.93 21.69 -12.20
C ILE A 96 -12.47 22.45 -10.95
N ASP A 97 -13.21 23.49 -10.55
CA ASP A 97 -12.75 24.38 -9.47
C ASP A 97 -12.98 23.79 -8.07
N LYS A 98 -13.72 22.67 -7.96
CA LYS A 98 -13.98 21.97 -6.70
C LYS A 98 -13.21 20.65 -6.56
N SER A 99 -12.54 20.17 -7.62
CA SER A 99 -11.69 19.00 -7.51
C SER A 99 -10.42 19.32 -6.71
N LYS A 100 -9.81 18.31 -6.09
CA LYS A 100 -8.43 18.45 -5.57
C LYS A 100 -7.52 18.85 -6.74
N GLY A 101 -6.45 19.62 -6.49
CA GLY A 101 -5.62 20.22 -7.56
C GLY A 101 -6.29 21.35 -8.35
N GLY A 102 -7.62 21.32 -8.50
CA GLY A 102 -8.47 22.40 -9.01
C GLY A 102 -8.11 22.86 -10.42
N ARG A 103 -8.37 24.16 -10.68
CA ARG A 103 -8.05 24.84 -11.94
C ARG A 103 -6.60 24.62 -12.39
N LYS A 104 -5.65 24.58 -11.45
CA LYS A 104 -4.22 24.39 -11.76
C LYS A 104 -3.94 23.03 -12.38
N ALA A 105 -4.56 21.96 -11.86
CA ALA A 105 -4.43 20.63 -12.46
C ALA A 105 -5.05 20.59 -13.86
N PHE A 106 -6.23 21.21 -14.00
CA PHE A 106 -6.93 21.30 -15.29
C PHE A 106 -6.13 22.07 -16.36
N ASP A 107 -5.56 23.22 -16.01
CA ASP A 107 -4.78 24.03 -16.97
C ASP A 107 -3.53 23.27 -17.44
N LYS A 108 -2.89 22.50 -16.55
CA LYS A 108 -1.78 21.60 -16.90
C LYS A 108 -2.24 20.50 -17.86
N LEU A 109 -3.38 19.87 -17.58
CA LEU A 109 -3.98 18.86 -18.45
C LEU A 109 -4.21 19.44 -19.85
N LYS A 110 -4.86 20.61 -19.95
CA LYS A 110 -5.12 21.31 -21.22
C LYS A 110 -3.83 21.62 -21.99
N ALA A 111 -2.79 22.07 -21.29
CA ALA A 111 -1.51 22.39 -21.91
C ALA A 111 -0.79 21.14 -22.45
N LYS A 112 -0.86 20.02 -21.73
CA LYS A 112 -0.18 18.78 -22.11
C LYS A 112 -0.96 17.96 -23.15
N PHE A 113 -2.29 18.10 -23.21
CA PHE A 113 -3.18 17.38 -24.13
C PHE A 113 -4.13 18.31 -24.94
N PRO A 114 -3.59 19.15 -25.86
CA PRO A 114 -4.36 20.19 -26.54
C PRO A 114 -5.27 19.72 -27.70
N GLU A 115 -5.03 18.54 -28.29
CA GLU A 115 -5.64 18.06 -29.55
C GLU A 115 -7.06 17.47 -29.38
N GLY A 116 -7.96 18.20 -28.74
CA GLY A 116 -9.34 17.74 -28.51
C GLY A 116 -9.45 16.53 -27.57
N TRP A 117 -8.36 16.19 -26.87
CA TRP A 117 -8.34 15.15 -25.86
C TRP A 117 -9.25 15.51 -24.68
N VAL A 118 -9.17 16.75 -24.20
CA VAL A 118 -9.93 17.23 -23.04
C VAL A 118 -11.33 17.65 -23.46
N GLU A 119 -12.33 16.99 -22.89
CA GLU A 119 -13.74 17.29 -23.10
C GLU A 119 -14.30 18.09 -21.92
N GLU A 120 -15.01 19.16 -22.23
CA GLU A 120 -15.49 20.14 -21.25
C GLU A 120 -16.95 20.47 -21.51
N ARG A 121 -17.67 20.83 -20.45
CA ARG A 121 -19.03 21.37 -20.56
C ARG A 121 -19.30 22.41 -19.49
N MET A 122 -20.23 23.31 -19.80
CA MET A 122 -20.84 24.18 -18.79
C MET A 122 -22.13 23.53 -18.33
N LYS A 123 -22.27 23.35 -17.02
CA LYS A 123 -23.50 22.87 -16.38
C LYS A 123 -23.99 23.93 -15.40
N VAL A 124 -25.30 24.10 -15.25
CA VAL A 124 -25.84 24.92 -14.15
C VAL A 124 -26.05 24.03 -12.95
N ASN A 125 -25.49 24.41 -11.80
CA ASN A 125 -25.72 23.72 -10.55
C ASN A 125 -27.19 23.87 -10.15
N GLU A 126 -27.90 22.75 -9.95
CA GLU A 126 -29.33 22.77 -9.70
C GLU A 126 -29.71 23.47 -8.39
N VAL A 127 -28.81 23.45 -7.41
CA VAL A 127 -29.00 24.03 -6.07
C VAL A 127 -28.59 25.49 -6.06
N THR A 128 -27.34 25.80 -6.42
CA THR A 128 -26.79 27.17 -6.30
C THR A 128 -27.18 28.06 -7.48
N LYS A 129 -27.69 27.49 -8.56
CA LYS A 129 -27.95 28.16 -9.86
C LYS A 129 -26.72 28.79 -10.51
N ALA A 130 -25.52 28.53 -9.98
CA ALA A 130 -24.28 28.98 -10.57
C ALA A 130 -23.91 28.11 -11.77
N ALA A 131 -23.33 28.72 -12.81
CA ALA A 131 -22.68 27.98 -13.88
C ALA A 131 -21.38 27.38 -13.35
N GLN A 132 -21.19 26.08 -13.56
CA GLN A 132 -19.99 25.33 -13.20
C GLN A 132 -19.39 24.72 -14.47
N GLN A 133 -18.07 24.83 -14.61
CA GLN A 133 -17.33 24.17 -15.68
C GLN A 133 -16.95 22.78 -15.22
N GLU A 134 -17.32 21.80 -16.03
CA GLU A 134 -17.01 20.39 -15.79
C GLU A 134 -16.07 19.88 -16.88
N VAL A 135 -15.21 18.95 -16.48
CA VAL A 135 -14.33 18.20 -17.37
C VAL A 135 -14.70 16.72 -17.29
N ARG A 136 -14.69 16.03 -18.44
CA ARG A 136 -14.88 14.59 -18.47
C ARG A 136 -13.60 13.91 -18.00
N LEU A 137 -13.72 13.02 -17.02
CA LEU A 137 -12.62 12.13 -16.67
C LEU A 137 -12.48 11.06 -17.74
N LYS A 138 -11.24 10.88 -18.24
CA LYS A 138 -10.93 9.79 -19.16
C LYS A 138 -11.04 8.45 -18.45
N ARG A 139 -11.56 7.46 -19.18
CA ARG A 139 -11.57 6.07 -18.74
C ARG A 139 -10.18 5.47 -18.86
N PHE A 140 -9.93 4.40 -18.12
CA PHE A 140 -8.67 3.67 -18.13
C PHE A 140 -8.33 3.16 -19.53
N ASP A 141 -9.29 2.62 -20.30
CA ASP A 141 -9.07 2.13 -21.66
C ASP A 141 -8.57 3.23 -22.61
N GLU A 142 -9.12 4.43 -22.49
CA GLU A 142 -8.69 5.61 -23.25
C GLU A 142 -7.24 6.00 -22.90
N VAL A 143 -6.92 6.09 -21.60
CA VAL A 143 -5.58 6.45 -21.13
C VAL A 143 -4.56 5.38 -21.47
N PHE A 144 -4.93 4.10 -21.32
CA PHE A 144 -4.13 2.95 -21.72
C PHE A 144 -3.76 3.04 -23.21
N ALA A 145 -4.76 3.22 -24.08
CA ALA A 145 -4.53 3.33 -25.52
C ALA A 145 -3.65 4.53 -25.90
N LYS A 146 -3.71 5.62 -25.12
CA LYS A 146 -2.94 6.84 -25.38
C LYS A 146 -1.50 6.78 -24.88
N LEU A 147 -1.25 6.14 -23.73
CA LEU A 147 0.01 6.29 -22.99
C LEU A 147 0.79 5.00 -22.74
N ALA A 148 0.13 3.84 -22.70
CA ALA A 148 0.83 2.57 -22.54
C ALA A 148 1.75 2.35 -23.76
N GLU A 149 2.93 1.79 -23.51
CA GLU A 149 3.90 1.49 -24.55
C GLU A 149 4.37 0.06 -24.39
N LYS A 150 4.11 -0.75 -25.42
CA LYS A 150 4.45 -2.17 -25.40
C LYS A 150 5.93 -2.36 -25.07
N ASP A 151 6.20 -3.26 -24.12
CA ASP A 151 7.54 -3.62 -23.64
C ASP A 151 8.33 -2.46 -22.98
N LYS A 152 7.70 -1.31 -22.71
CA LYS A 152 8.35 -0.15 -22.07
C LYS A 152 7.58 0.45 -20.89
N PHE A 153 6.26 0.57 -21.00
CA PHE A 153 5.43 1.16 -19.95
C PHE A 153 4.06 0.49 -19.89
N LEU A 154 3.84 -0.32 -18.86
CA LEU A 154 2.59 -1.03 -18.63
C LEU A 154 1.67 -0.23 -17.70
N LEU A 155 0.45 0.02 -18.16
CA LEU A 155 -0.63 0.50 -17.30
C LEU A 155 -1.51 -0.68 -16.91
N ILE A 156 -1.82 -0.78 -15.62
CA ILE A 156 -2.67 -1.84 -15.06
C ILE A 156 -3.88 -1.18 -14.38
N GLN A 157 -5.07 -1.70 -14.64
CA GLN A 157 -6.26 -1.31 -13.92
C GLN A 157 -6.33 -2.07 -12.59
N GLY A 158 -6.58 -1.36 -11.51
CA GLY A 158 -6.84 -1.95 -10.20
C GLY A 158 -7.85 -1.11 -9.45
N GLU A 159 -8.04 -1.45 -8.18
CA GLU A 159 -8.81 -0.67 -7.22
C GLU A 159 -8.17 -0.80 -5.84
N GLU A 160 -8.36 0.21 -5.00
CA GLU A 160 -8.20 0.05 -3.56
C GLU A 160 -9.56 -0.31 -2.97
N ILE A 161 -9.69 -1.53 -2.48
CA ILE A 161 -10.83 -1.97 -1.67
C ILE A 161 -10.67 -1.32 -0.30
N SER A 162 -11.28 -0.14 -0.12
CA SER A 162 -11.30 0.54 1.18
C SER A 162 -12.44 0.03 2.03
N ASP A 163 -12.08 -0.77 3.03
CA ASP A 163 -12.98 -1.36 4.02
C ASP A 163 -12.61 -0.89 5.43
N LYS A 164 -13.36 -1.36 6.43
CA LYS A 164 -13.09 -1.10 7.83
C LYS A 164 -13.67 -2.17 8.74
N PHE A 165 -13.02 -2.37 9.88
CA PHE A 165 -13.61 -3.09 11.01
C PHE A 165 -13.81 -2.13 12.18
N GLY A 166 -15.08 -1.81 12.48
CA GLY A 166 -15.41 -0.77 13.46
C GLY A 166 -14.86 0.59 13.03
N LYS A 167 -13.82 1.07 13.72
CA LYS A 167 -13.10 2.33 13.40
C LYS A 167 -11.75 2.09 12.72
N LEU A 168 -11.30 0.85 12.62
CA LEU A 168 -10.00 0.49 12.06
C LEU A 168 -10.10 0.48 10.53
N PRO A 169 -9.30 1.29 9.80
CA PRO A 169 -9.26 1.24 8.35
C PRO A 169 -8.56 -0.04 7.88
N ILE A 170 -9.14 -0.74 6.90
CA ILE A 170 -8.60 -1.97 6.34
C ILE A 170 -8.66 -1.85 4.84
N HIS A 171 -7.52 -1.61 4.20
CA HIS A 171 -7.48 -1.36 2.77
C HIS A 171 -6.62 -2.39 2.06
N LEU A 172 -7.06 -2.83 0.89
CA LEU A 172 -6.35 -3.78 0.05
C LEU A 172 -6.34 -3.28 -1.38
N ASN A 173 -5.19 -3.30 -2.04
CA ASN A 173 -5.17 -3.10 -3.48
C ASN A 173 -5.38 -4.42 -4.22
N ALA A 174 -6.36 -4.43 -5.11
CA ALA A 174 -6.59 -5.51 -6.05
C ALA A 174 -6.14 -5.08 -7.45
N HIS A 175 -5.15 -5.80 -8.00
CA HIS A 175 -4.49 -5.47 -9.27
C HIS A 175 -5.04 -6.33 -10.40
N ASN A 176 -5.19 -5.69 -11.57
CA ASN A 176 -5.67 -6.32 -12.81
C ASN A 176 -7.09 -6.91 -12.65
N VAL A 177 -7.95 -6.24 -11.88
CA VAL A 177 -9.36 -6.65 -11.73
C VAL A 177 -10.15 -6.39 -13.01
N ARG A 178 -11.24 -7.14 -13.20
CA ARG A 178 -12.18 -6.97 -14.32
C ARG A 178 -13.39 -6.12 -13.98
N GLU A 179 -13.81 -6.21 -12.72
CA GLU A 179 -14.99 -5.55 -12.17
C GLU A 179 -14.59 -5.05 -10.78
N ALA A 180 -15.14 -3.92 -10.35
CA ALA A 180 -14.92 -3.42 -9.00
C ALA A 180 -15.45 -4.42 -7.95
N ILE A 181 -14.70 -4.63 -6.88
CA ILE A 181 -15.04 -5.49 -5.76
C ILE A 181 -15.53 -4.60 -4.61
N PRO A 182 -16.79 -4.73 -4.18
CA PRO A 182 -17.28 -3.97 -3.04
C PRO A 182 -16.58 -4.44 -1.74
N PRO A 183 -16.37 -3.56 -0.76
CA PRO A 183 -15.91 -3.95 0.58
C PRO A 183 -16.87 -4.98 1.19
N LEU A 184 -16.35 -6.14 1.55
CA LEU A 184 -17.17 -7.24 2.05
C LEU A 184 -17.34 -7.24 3.57
N GLY A 185 -16.53 -6.47 4.31
CA GLY A 185 -16.54 -6.43 5.76
C GLY A 185 -16.19 -7.78 6.41
N GLY A 186 -16.40 -7.85 7.72
CA GLY A 186 -16.17 -9.05 8.52
C GLY A 186 -16.48 -8.81 10.00
N GLY A 187 -16.49 -9.87 10.80
CA GLY A 187 -16.64 -9.84 12.25
C GLY A 187 -15.34 -9.56 13.02
N SER A 188 -14.22 -9.43 12.32
CA SER A 188 -12.89 -9.06 12.85
C SER A 188 -12.03 -8.39 11.79
N VAL A 189 -10.87 -7.86 12.17
CA VAL A 189 -9.86 -7.35 11.22
C VAL A 189 -9.43 -8.46 10.26
N THR A 190 -9.02 -9.61 10.79
CA THR A 190 -8.67 -10.81 10.00
C THR A 190 -9.77 -11.22 9.03
N GLU A 191 -11.02 -11.31 9.49
CA GLU A 191 -12.14 -11.74 8.63
C GLU A 191 -12.43 -10.72 7.53
N THR A 192 -12.31 -9.42 7.83
CA THR A 192 -12.46 -8.35 6.83
C THR A 192 -11.40 -8.47 5.74
N ILE A 193 -10.14 -8.72 6.12
CA ILE A 193 -9.04 -8.95 5.17
C ILE A 193 -9.33 -10.22 4.35
N GLN A 194 -9.63 -11.34 5.02
CA GLN A 194 -9.84 -12.62 4.37
C GLN A 194 -11.00 -12.61 3.38
N ASN A 195 -12.11 -11.94 3.70
CA ASN A 195 -13.27 -11.83 2.81
C ASN A 195 -12.92 -11.07 1.54
N ASN A 196 -12.22 -9.94 1.65
CA ASN A 196 -11.78 -9.17 0.49
C ASN A 196 -10.72 -9.92 -0.35
N VAL A 197 -9.76 -10.60 0.29
CA VAL A 197 -8.80 -11.49 -0.40
C VAL A 197 -9.52 -12.59 -1.17
N ASN A 198 -10.49 -13.26 -0.55
CA ASN A 198 -11.31 -14.29 -1.18
C ASN A 198 -12.07 -13.75 -2.39
N ALA A 199 -12.56 -12.51 -2.33
CA ALA A 199 -13.26 -11.89 -3.45
C ALA A 199 -12.35 -11.67 -4.66
N VAL A 200 -11.11 -11.20 -4.45
CA VAL A 200 -10.11 -11.05 -5.51
C VAL A 200 -9.76 -12.41 -6.11
N ILE A 201 -9.54 -13.43 -5.27
CA ILE A 201 -9.24 -14.80 -5.71
C ILE A 201 -10.42 -15.38 -6.51
N ALA A 202 -11.65 -15.20 -6.04
CA ALA A 202 -12.84 -15.68 -6.75
C ALA A 202 -12.98 -15.02 -8.13
N GLN A 203 -12.68 -13.72 -8.25
CA GLN A 203 -12.67 -13.04 -9.55
C GLN A 203 -11.54 -13.57 -10.44
N ARG A 204 -10.33 -13.78 -9.89
CA ARG A 204 -9.19 -14.37 -10.59
C ARG A 204 -9.52 -15.74 -11.17
N GLU A 205 -10.13 -16.62 -10.38
CA GLU A 205 -10.52 -17.97 -10.78
C GLU A 205 -11.62 -17.96 -11.85
N ARG A 206 -12.69 -17.18 -11.62
CA ARG A 206 -13.82 -17.06 -12.56
C ARG A 206 -13.38 -16.54 -13.92
N THR A 207 -12.50 -15.53 -13.94
CA THR A 207 -12.09 -14.85 -15.18
C THR A 207 -10.85 -15.47 -15.83
N ARG A 208 -10.11 -16.31 -15.09
CA ARG A 208 -8.79 -16.84 -15.45
C ARG A 208 -7.76 -15.76 -15.78
N GLN A 209 -8.00 -14.53 -15.34
CA GLN A 209 -7.06 -13.42 -15.48
C GLN A 209 -6.12 -13.40 -14.28
N PRO A 210 -4.79 -13.29 -14.47
CA PRO A 210 -3.87 -13.07 -13.37
C PRO A 210 -4.26 -11.81 -12.59
N MET A 211 -4.39 -11.93 -11.29
CA MET A 211 -4.64 -10.82 -10.38
C MET A 211 -3.66 -10.93 -9.23
N ILE A 212 -3.35 -9.82 -8.58
CA ILE A 212 -2.58 -9.78 -7.34
C ILE A 212 -3.44 -9.00 -6.35
N VAL A 213 -3.41 -9.38 -5.09
CA VAL A 213 -3.92 -8.58 -3.99
C VAL A 213 -2.74 -8.31 -3.05
N HIS A 214 -2.77 -7.20 -2.33
CA HIS A 214 -1.90 -6.94 -1.18
C HIS A 214 -2.64 -6.08 -0.15
N LEU A 215 -2.30 -6.24 1.13
CA LEU A 215 -2.76 -5.33 2.17
C LEU A 215 -2.00 -3.99 2.08
N ASN A 216 -2.72 -2.88 2.13
CA ASN A 216 -2.16 -1.54 2.12
C ASN A 216 -1.83 -1.10 3.56
N HIS A 217 -0.71 -0.38 3.70
CA HIS A 217 -0.32 0.42 4.86
C HIS A 217 -0.94 -0.02 6.22
N PRO A 218 -0.53 -1.18 6.80
CA PRO A 218 -1.19 -1.78 7.97
C PRO A 218 -1.26 -0.83 9.19
N ASN A 219 -0.24 0.02 9.34
CA ASN A 219 -0.13 0.99 10.43
C ASN A 219 -0.92 2.29 10.20
N PHE A 220 -1.62 2.45 9.07
CA PHE A 220 -2.55 3.56 8.89
C PHE A 220 -3.68 3.45 9.91
N GLY A 221 -3.81 4.45 10.78
CA GLY A 221 -4.78 4.41 11.89
C GLY A 221 -4.59 3.22 12.84
N TRP A 222 -3.42 2.58 12.85
CA TRP A 222 -3.14 1.34 13.59
C TRP A 222 -4.16 0.23 13.28
N GLY A 223 -4.56 0.12 12.02
CA GLY A 223 -5.69 -0.69 11.59
C GLY A 223 -5.46 -2.20 11.66
N VAL A 224 -4.22 -2.64 11.46
CA VAL A 224 -3.90 -4.08 11.32
C VAL A 224 -2.62 -4.44 12.07
N THR A 225 -2.68 -5.48 12.90
CA THR A 225 -1.52 -6.05 13.60
C THR A 225 -0.92 -7.25 12.87
N ALA A 226 0.25 -7.72 13.32
CA ALA A 226 0.83 -8.95 12.79
C ALA A 226 -0.05 -10.19 13.10
N GLU A 227 -0.68 -10.21 14.27
CA GLU A 227 -1.59 -11.26 14.72
C GLU A 227 -2.86 -11.32 13.86
N ASP A 228 -3.36 -10.17 13.39
CA ASP A 228 -4.49 -10.11 12.46
C ASP A 228 -4.12 -10.70 11.08
N LEU A 229 -2.87 -10.50 10.65
CA LEU A 229 -2.35 -10.90 9.33
C LEU A 229 -1.92 -12.36 9.26
N ALA A 230 -1.26 -12.88 10.30
CA ALA A 230 -0.72 -14.25 10.33
C ALA A 230 -1.71 -15.38 9.92
N PRO A 231 -3.01 -15.32 10.28
CA PRO A 231 -3.98 -16.34 9.86
C PRO A 231 -4.52 -16.16 8.44
N VAL A 232 -4.32 -15.01 7.79
CA VAL A 232 -4.84 -14.75 6.43
C VAL A 232 -4.21 -15.72 5.43
N ARG A 233 -4.99 -16.15 4.44
CA ARG A 233 -4.58 -17.10 3.40
C ARG A 233 -4.91 -16.57 2.01
N GLY A 234 -4.03 -16.85 1.06
CA GLY A 234 -4.16 -16.46 -0.35
C GLY A 234 -3.57 -15.08 -0.68
N GLU A 235 -3.37 -14.26 0.35
CA GLU A 235 -2.55 -13.05 0.34
C GLU A 235 -1.12 -13.39 0.78
N ASN A 236 -0.12 -12.87 0.07
CA ASN A 236 1.31 -13.08 0.40
C ASN A 236 2.07 -11.74 0.52
N PHE A 237 1.39 -10.62 0.36
CA PHE A 237 2.02 -9.31 0.25
C PHE A 237 1.28 -8.27 1.10
N PHE A 238 2.08 -7.36 1.67
CA PHE A 238 1.58 -6.12 2.24
C PHE A 238 2.60 -5.01 2.03
N GLU A 239 2.15 -3.76 2.15
CA GLU A 239 3.05 -2.61 2.06
C GLU A 239 3.91 -2.49 3.32
N VAL A 240 5.18 -2.87 3.20
CA VAL A 240 6.19 -2.62 4.24
C VAL A 240 6.50 -1.11 4.36
N TYR A 241 6.28 -0.35 3.30
CA TYR A 241 6.39 1.11 3.29
C TYR A 241 5.30 1.74 2.43
N ASN A 242 4.66 2.78 2.95
CA ASN A 242 3.74 3.64 2.21
C ASN A 242 4.12 5.12 2.38
N GLY A 243 4.15 5.88 1.29
CA GLY A 243 4.57 7.28 1.27
C GLY A 243 3.53 8.30 1.78
N HIS A 244 2.30 7.85 2.10
CA HIS A 244 1.26 8.74 2.61
C HIS A 244 1.63 9.23 4.03
N PRO A 245 1.58 10.56 4.30
CA PRO A 245 2.14 11.14 5.53
C PRO A 245 1.41 10.72 6.81
N GLY A 246 0.19 10.18 6.69
CA GLY A 246 -0.57 9.65 7.82
C GLY A 246 -0.24 8.21 8.22
N VAL A 247 0.70 7.54 7.52
CA VAL A 247 1.05 6.13 7.79
C VAL A 247 2.23 6.06 8.74
N ASN A 248 2.04 5.36 9.87
CA ASN A 248 3.08 5.17 10.88
C ASN A 248 3.99 3.97 10.55
N ASN A 249 4.70 4.04 9.42
CA ASN A 249 5.54 2.93 8.92
C ASN A 249 6.54 2.40 9.96
N THR A 250 7.11 3.30 10.78
CA THR A 250 8.13 2.98 11.79
C THR A 250 7.58 2.39 13.08
N GLY A 251 6.26 2.30 13.25
CA GLY A 251 5.66 1.88 14.51
C GLY A 251 5.88 2.89 15.65
N ASP A 252 5.58 2.46 16.87
CA ASP A 252 5.85 3.17 18.13
C ASP A 252 6.13 2.17 19.28
N ASP A 253 6.21 2.65 20.53
CA ASP A 253 6.49 1.82 21.72
C ASP A 253 5.48 0.67 21.94
N THR A 254 4.29 0.78 21.36
CA THR A 254 3.16 -0.15 21.52
C THR A 254 2.73 -0.84 20.23
N HIS A 255 3.19 -0.37 19.07
CA HIS A 255 2.83 -0.89 17.76
C HIS A 255 4.08 -1.25 16.96
N ALA A 256 4.11 -2.47 16.43
CA ALA A 256 5.21 -2.93 15.57
C ALA A 256 5.35 -2.02 14.33
N SER A 257 6.59 -1.78 13.90
CA SER A 257 6.84 -1.20 12.57
C SER A 257 6.35 -2.14 11.48
N CYS A 258 6.09 -1.62 10.27
CA CYS A 258 5.70 -2.47 9.14
C CYS A 258 6.80 -3.51 8.80
N GLU A 259 8.08 -3.15 8.95
CA GLU A 259 9.20 -4.11 8.85
C GLU A 259 9.15 -5.17 9.95
N ARG A 260 8.84 -4.78 11.20
CA ARG A 260 8.71 -5.75 12.29
C ARG A 260 7.50 -6.66 12.11
N ILE A 261 6.41 -6.18 11.53
CA ILE A 261 5.26 -7.02 11.14
C ILE A 261 5.72 -8.08 10.13
N TRP A 262 6.55 -7.71 9.14
CA TRP A 262 7.10 -8.65 8.16
C TRP A 262 7.89 -9.77 8.85
N ASP A 263 8.75 -9.43 9.81
CA ASP A 263 9.55 -10.40 10.57
C ASP A 263 8.72 -11.32 11.48
N ILE A 264 7.52 -10.90 11.91
CA ILE A 264 6.67 -11.71 12.80
C ILE A 264 5.93 -12.79 12.01
N ILE A 265 5.55 -12.50 10.76
CA ILE A 265 4.67 -13.36 9.96
C ILE A 265 5.42 -14.25 8.95
N ASN A 266 6.75 -14.11 8.81
CA ASN A 266 7.62 -14.92 7.94
C ASN A 266 8.73 -15.61 8.74
#